data_AF-A0A2M8Y2F5-F1
#
_entry.id   AF-A0A2M8Y2F5-F1
#
_cell.length_a   1.000
_cell.length_b   1.000
_cell.length_c   1.000
_cell.angle_alpha   90.00
_cell.angle_beta   90.00
_cell.angle_gamma   90.00
#
_symmetry.space_group_name_H-M   'P 1'
#
loop_
_entity.id
_entity.type
_entity.pdbx_description
1 polymer ?
#
loop_
_entity_poly.entity_id
_entity_poly.type
_entity_poly.pdbx_seq_one_letter_code
_entity_poly.pdbx_strand_id
1 'polypeptide(L)'
;MKNIILLLSLHLGLTAFAQTNPLIVPANVVLPKDTLIANHLLKSLNGFLSQKERLNKENVFVLKEDLLETSILLDEMKGIEKSVKFKDDNFYKGYLTNIVQIDKSNFIIQLSYLGINENTPILNASFEILAKYIDDKFYFLSPLQRNTFSWQTKKIGNTTFHFKKELNTKVATEYVKDVALFDKKLNAPQDNIVWYGCNDMPELLKNIGVLYKSEYNGRSVSTFNANENKTTLLVNGTYNTSFNSFDPHDLWHERTRNAIPKNTINKPVDEGCAYLYGGSWGISWPQILKIFKEKVASNPKSDWLSLYDGFYNFGESKEKHLIVSYLINALIVEKIEKEKGFPAVIELLSCGKYEKGNDNYFKVLEKLTGINKVNFNDRVWALIKKSGK
;
A
#
# COMPACT_ATOMS: atom_id res chain seq x y z
N MET A 1 -50.38 -31.15 23.38
CA MET A 1 -49.37 -30.62 24.33
C MET A 1 -47.97 -31.24 24.20
N LYS A 2 -47.79 -32.45 23.63
CA LYS A 2 -46.44 -33.04 23.42
C LYS A 2 -45.59 -32.39 22.30
N ASN A 3 -46.21 -31.66 21.36
CA ASN A 3 -45.49 -31.09 20.20
C ASN A 3 -45.04 -29.63 20.38
N ILE A 4 -45.39 -28.97 21.50
CA ILE A 4 -44.97 -27.58 21.77
C ILE A 4 -43.62 -27.53 22.52
N ILE A 5 -43.29 -28.59 23.27
CA ILE A 5 -42.04 -28.66 24.03
C ILE A 5 -40.83 -28.92 23.11
N LEU A 6 -41.02 -29.63 21.98
CA LEU A 6 -39.94 -29.92 21.04
C LEU A 6 -39.49 -28.69 20.22
N LEU A 7 -40.37 -27.70 20.02
CA LEU A 7 -40.01 -26.46 19.32
C LEU A 7 -39.23 -25.47 20.20
N LEU A 8 -39.45 -25.47 21.52
CA LEU A 8 -38.68 -24.64 22.46
C LEU A 8 -37.25 -25.16 22.68
N SER A 9 -37.00 -26.46 22.49
CA SER A 9 -35.66 -27.05 22.58
C SER A 9 -34.78 -26.76 21.36
N LEU A 10 -35.38 -26.43 20.20
CA LEU A 10 -34.63 -26.14 18.97
C LEU A 10 -34.23 -24.65 18.82
N HIS A 11 -34.76 -23.74 19.64
CA HIS A 11 -34.40 -22.32 19.63
C HIS A 11 -33.34 -21.92 20.66
N LEU A 12 -32.97 -22.82 21.57
CA LEU A 12 -31.84 -22.60 22.50
C LEU A 12 -30.49 -23.07 21.93
N GLY A 13 -30.47 -23.71 20.74
CA GLY A 13 -29.26 -24.24 20.12
C GLY A 13 -28.52 -23.31 19.15
N LEU A 14 -29.06 -22.13 18.83
CA LEU A 14 -28.51 -21.24 17.78
C LEU A 14 -28.02 -19.88 18.27
N THR A 15 -28.05 -19.60 19.58
CA THR A 15 -27.43 -18.40 20.17
C THR A 15 -26.10 -18.68 20.87
N ALA A 16 -25.51 -19.86 20.64
CA ALA A 16 -24.09 -20.08 20.89
C ALA A 16 -23.26 -19.58 19.69
N PHE A 17 -23.50 -18.34 19.23
CA PHE A 17 -22.34 -17.54 18.83
C PHE A 17 -21.58 -17.33 20.12
N ALA A 18 -20.72 -18.29 20.46
CA ALA A 18 -19.74 -18.13 21.51
C ALA A 18 -19.15 -16.74 21.30
N GLN A 19 -19.40 -15.84 22.27
CA GLN A 19 -18.71 -14.57 22.34
C GLN A 19 -17.25 -14.94 22.58
N THR A 20 -16.54 -15.25 21.50
CA THR A 20 -15.09 -15.31 21.51
C THR A 20 -14.69 -13.86 21.68
N ASN A 21 -14.58 -13.42 22.93
CA ASN A 21 -13.91 -12.16 23.23
C ASN A 21 -12.55 -12.25 22.53
N PRO A 22 -12.27 -11.40 21.53
CA PRO A 22 -11.00 -11.46 20.81
C PRO A 22 -9.81 -11.23 21.76
N LEU A 23 -10.07 -10.56 22.89
CA LEU A 23 -9.08 -10.22 23.89
C LEU A 23 -9.15 -11.13 25.12
N ILE A 24 -8.02 -11.72 25.45
CA ILE A 24 -7.75 -12.38 26.74
C ILE A 24 -7.12 -11.35 27.68
N VAL A 25 -7.64 -11.25 28.90
CA VAL A 25 -7.10 -10.37 29.95
C VAL A 25 -6.42 -11.24 31.01
N PRO A 26 -5.08 -11.31 31.03
CA PRO A 26 -4.36 -12.02 32.07
C PRO A 26 -4.63 -11.45 33.46
N ALA A 27 -4.64 -12.31 34.48
CA ALA A 27 -4.92 -11.91 35.86
C ALA A 27 -3.88 -10.93 36.44
N ASN A 28 -2.67 -10.87 35.85
CA ASN A 28 -1.61 -9.96 36.26
C ASN A 28 -1.70 -8.57 35.62
N VAL A 29 -2.64 -8.32 34.69
CA VAL A 29 -2.86 -6.99 34.12
C VAL A 29 -3.71 -6.17 35.09
N VAL A 30 -3.17 -5.03 35.52
CA VAL A 30 -3.89 -4.08 36.37
C VAL A 30 -4.77 -3.18 35.50
N LEU A 31 -6.09 -3.30 35.69
CA LEU A 31 -7.08 -2.45 35.03
C LEU A 31 -7.23 -1.11 35.77
N PRO A 32 -7.86 -0.08 35.14
CA PRO A 32 -8.25 1.14 35.84
C PRO A 32 -9.02 0.83 37.13
N LYS A 33 -8.73 1.60 38.20
CA LYS A 33 -9.37 1.39 39.52
C LYS A 33 -10.88 1.57 39.48
N ASP A 34 -11.35 2.50 38.66
CA ASP A 34 -12.77 2.70 38.41
C ASP A 34 -13.29 1.55 37.54
N THR A 35 -14.15 0.71 38.14
CA THR A 35 -14.71 -0.47 37.49
C THR A 35 -15.59 -0.13 36.29
N LEU A 36 -16.27 1.02 36.30
CA LEU A 36 -17.07 1.49 35.16
C LEU A 36 -16.15 1.78 33.98
N ILE A 37 -15.08 2.54 34.22
CA ILE A 37 -14.08 2.87 33.21
C ILE A 37 -13.40 1.61 32.66
N ALA A 38 -13.00 0.69 33.54
CA ALA A 38 -12.41 -0.59 33.13
C ALA A 38 -13.36 -1.39 32.22
N ASN A 39 -14.64 -1.49 32.58
CA ASN A 39 -15.64 -2.18 31.77
C ASN A 39 -15.88 -1.51 30.43
N HIS A 40 -15.98 -0.18 30.40
CA HIS A 40 -16.13 0.59 29.14
C HIS A 40 -14.92 0.41 28.22
N LEU A 41 -13.71 0.39 28.78
CA LEU A 41 -12.48 0.18 28.02
C LEU A 41 -12.45 -1.22 27.41
N LEU A 42 -12.66 -2.27 28.21
CA LEU A 42 -12.63 -3.65 27.71
C LEU A 42 -13.74 -3.93 26.70
N LYS A 43 -14.95 -3.41 26.92
CA LYS A 43 -16.06 -3.53 25.97
C LYS A 43 -15.73 -2.85 24.64
N SER A 44 -15.22 -1.62 24.69
CA SER A 44 -14.87 -0.87 23.48
C SER A 44 -13.69 -1.50 22.75
N LEU A 45 -12.68 -2.00 23.47
CA LEU A 45 -11.50 -2.64 22.89
C LEU A 45 -11.87 -3.94 22.18
N ASN A 46 -12.70 -4.79 22.79
CA ASN A 46 -13.22 -5.97 22.10
C ASN A 46 -14.03 -5.58 20.86
N GLY A 47 -14.83 -4.51 20.94
CA GLY A 47 -15.54 -3.94 19.80
C GLY A 47 -14.61 -3.52 18.66
N PHE A 48 -13.57 -2.74 18.97
CA PHE A 48 -12.53 -2.31 18.02
C PHE A 48 -11.85 -3.51 17.35
N LEU A 49 -11.41 -4.49 18.15
CA LEU A 49 -10.73 -5.69 17.64
C LEU A 49 -11.64 -6.57 16.79
N SER A 50 -12.93 -6.69 17.14
CA SER A 50 -13.89 -7.46 16.34
C SER A 50 -14.20 -6.86 14.96
N GLN A 51 -13.94 -5.56 14.78
CA GLN A 51 -14.21 -4.83 13.53
C GLN A 51 -12.96 -4.64 12.67
N LYS A 52 -11.76 -4.95 13.16
CA LYS A 52 -10.49 -4.69 12.45
C LYS A 52 -10.36 -5.39 11.09
N GLU A 53 -11.06 -6.53 10.92
CA GLU A 53 -11.06 -7.28 9.64
C GLU A 53 -11.92 -6.62 8.55
N ARG A 54 -12.77 -5.66 8.89
CA ARG A 54 -13.61 -4.93 7.93
C ARG A 54 -12.82 -3.79 7.28
N LEU A 55 -13.50 -3.04 6.40
CA LEU A 55 -12.93 -1.79 5.89
C LEU A 55 -12.69 -0.83 7.06
N ASN A 56 -11.53 -0.14 7.08
CA ASN A 56 -11.11 0.66 8.25
C ASN A 56 -12.14 1.73 8.61
N LYS A 57 -12.69 2.42 7.60
CA LYS A 57 -13.78 3.41 7.75
C LYS A 57 -15.07 2.90 8.40
N GLU A 58 -15.28 1.58 8.48
CA GLU A 58 -16.45 0.98 9.13
C GLU A 58 -16.23 0.72 10.62
N ASN A 59 -14.99 0.88 11.13
CA ASN A 59 -14.69 0.67 12.54
C ASN A 59 -15.20 1.84 13.38
N VAL A 60 -16.34 1.63 14.06
CA VAL A 60 -17.03 2.68 14.83
C VAL A 60 -16.30 3.09 16.11
N PHE A 61 -15.18 2.45 16.42
CA PHE A 61 -14.32 2.78 17.56
C PHE A 61 -13.11 3.62 17.15
N VAL A 62 -13.03 4.05 15.89
CA VAL A 62 -12.04 5.02 15.41
C VAL A 62 -12.76 6.32 15.07
N LEU A 63 -12.26 7.44 15.59
CA LEU A 63 -12.79 8.77 15.26
C LEU A 63 -12.44 9.12 13.82
N LYS A 64 -13.30 9.90 13.15
CA LYS A 64 -13.10 10.25 11.73
C LYS A 64 -11.82 11.06 11.52
N GLU A 65 -11.50 11.94 12.46
CA GLU A 65 -10.30 12.77 12.49
C GLU A 65 -9.01 11.97 12.73
N ASP A 66 -9.09 10.81 13.38
CA ASP A 66 -7.94 9.93 13.67
C ASP A 66 -7.84 8.76 12.65
N LEU A 67 -8.76 8.68 11.69
CA LEU A 67 -8.92 7.50 10.82
C LEU A 67 -7.73 7.27 9.90
N LEU A 68 -7.11 8.34 9.37
CA LEU A 68 -6.03 8.21 8.39
C LEU A 68 -4.82 7.48 8.99
N GLU A 69 -4.33 7.96 10.13
CA GLU A 69 -3.20 7.35 10.83
C GLU A 69 -3.58 6.04 11.48
N THR A 70 -4.82 5.87 11.94
CA THR A 70 -5.26 4.61 12.54
C THR A 70 -5.44 3.51 11.50
N SER A 71 -5.74 3.86 10.25
CA SER A 71 -5.89 2.89 9.16
C SER A 71 -4.60 2.14 8.86
N ILE A 72 -3.44 2.80 8.91
CA ILE A 72 -2.15 2.13 8.71
C ILE A 72 -1.90 1.06 9.79
N LEU A 73 -2.31 1.34 11.03
CA LEU A 73 -2.19 0.38 12.14
C LEU A 73 -3.22 -0.75 12.00
N LEU A 74 -4.46 -0.45 11.64
CA LEU A 74 -5.50 -1.46 11.40
C LEU A 74 -5.10 -2.43 10.30
N ASP A 75 -4.53 -1.93 9.21
CA ASP A 75 -4.03 -2.77 8.12
C ASP A 75 -2.95 -3.75 8.61
N GLU A 76 -2.09 -3.32 9.53
CA GLU A 76 -1.10 -4.20 10.17
C GLU A 76 -1.71 -5.23 11.13
N MET A 77 -2.90 -4.96 11.67
CA MET A 77 -3.62 -5.86 12.58
C MET A 77 -4.54 -6.88 11.85
N LYS A 78 -4.81 -6.69 10.55
CA LYS A 78 -5.69 -7.59 9.78
C LYS A 78 -5.11 -8.98 9.63
N GLY A 79 -5.95 -9.99 9.84
CA GLY A 79 -5.60 -11.40 9.73
C GLY A 79 -4.54 -11.88 10.74
N ILE A 80 -4.23 -11.10 11.78
CA ILE A 80 -3.12 -11.38 12.71
C ILE A 80 -3.32 -12.66 13.53
N GLU A 81 -4.56 -13.12 13.69
CA GLU A 81 -4.92 -14.37 14.36
C GLU A 81 -4.58 -15.61 13.51
N LYS A 82 -4.44 -15.45 12.19
CA LYS A 82 -4.29 -16.56 11.25
C LYS A 82 -2.87 -17.09 11.23
N SER A 83 -2.73 -18.41 11.11
CA SER A 83 -1.46 -19.07 10.80
C SER A 83 -1.58 -19.97 9.58
N VAL A 84 -0.89 -19.61 8.51
CA VAL A 84 -0.74 -20.48 7.33
C VAL A 84 0.05 -21.74 7.67
N LYS A 85 1.07 -21.62 8.54
CA LYS A 85 1.92 -22.74 8.96
C LYS A 85 1.12 -23.82 9.69
N PHE A 86 0.22 -23.41 10.60
CA PHE A 86 -0.59 -24.32 11.40
C PHE A 86 -1.99 -24.57 10.81
N LYS A 87 -2.32 -23.93 9.68
CA LYS A 87 -3.64 -24.03 8.99
C LYS A 87 -4.82 -23.75 9.92
N ASP A 88 -4.68 -22.73 10.76
CA ASP A 88 -5.70 -22.31 11.73
C ASP A 88 -5.88 -20.79 11.64
N ASP A 89 -7.10 -20.37 11.32
CA ASP A 89 -7.47 -18.95 11.18
C ASP A 89 -7.55 -18.21 12.52
N ASN A 90 -7.49 -18.93 13.64
CA ASN A 90 -7.57 -18.37 14.99
C ASN A 90 -6.41 -18.85 15.88
N PHE A 91 -5.26 -19.20 15.31
CA PHE A 91 -4.11 -19.74 16.04
C PHE A 91 -3.53 -18.74 17.06
N TYR A 92 -3.35 -17.49 16.66
CA TYR A 92 -2.82 -16.45 17.55
C TYR A 92 -3.97 -15.74 18.26
N LYS A 93 -3.94 -15.71 19.59
CA LYS A 93 -4.94 -15.04 20.42
C LYS A 93 -4.43 -13.69 20.89
N GLY A 94 -5.29 -12.67 20.91
CA GLY A 94 -4.95 -11.35 21.43
C GLY A 94 -4.95 -11.35 22.96
N TYR A 95 -3.83 -10.97 23.57
CA TYR A 95 -3.69 -10.79 25.01
C TYR A 95 -3.49 -9.32 25.31
N LEU A 96 -4.26 -8.78 26.25
CA LEU A 96 -3.95 -7.50 26.84
C LEU A 96 -2.66 -7.65 27.66
N THR A 97 -1.67 -6.81 27.42
CA THR A 97 -0.38 -6.88 28.11
C THR A 97 -0.14 -5.70 29.03
N ASN A 98 -0.67 -4.52 28.71
CA ASN A 98 -0.53 -3.33 29.54
C ASN A 98 -1.66 -2.32 29.31
N ILE A 99 -2.02 -1.59 30.37
CA ILE A 99 -2.84 -0.38 30.30
C ILE A 99 -2.18 0.67 31.18
N VAL A 100 -1.90 1.84 30.60
CA VAL A 100 -1.36 2.99 31.34
C VAL A 100 -2.31 4.17 31.15
N GLN A 101 -2.89 4.64 32.25
CA GLN A 101 -3.64 5.89 32.25
C GLN A 101 -2.67 7.07 32.19
N ILE A 102 -2.78 7.89 31.13
CA ILE A 102 -2.00 9.13 30.98
C ILE A 102 -2.66 10.25 31.78
N ASP A 103 -3.97 10.39 31.62
CA ASP A 103 -4.81 11.37 32.31
C ASP A 103 -6.24 10.84 32.48
N LYS A 104 -7.19 11.71 32.88
CA LYS A 104 -8.58 11.30 33.13
C LYS A 104 -9.28 10.64 31.94
N SER A 105 -8.88 10.99 30.72
CA SER A 105 -9.52 10.56 29.47
C SER A 105 -8.63 9.75 28.55
N ASN A 106 -7.30 9.77 28.74
CA ASN A 106 -6.35 9.18 27.80
C ASN A 106 -5.59 8.02 28.40
N PHE A 107 -5.44 6.95 27.61
CA PHE A 107 -4.78 5.71 27.99
C PHE A 107 -3.86 5.22 26.88
N ILE A 108 -2.81 4.50 27.26
CA ILE A 108 -1.98 3.68 26.38
C ILE A 108 -2.35 2.23 26.65
N ILE A 109 -2.62 1.49 25.59
CA ILE A 109 -2.97 0.08 25.64
C ILE A 109 -1.92 -0.68 24.84
N GLN A 110 -1.40 -1.75 25.43
CA GLN A 110 -0.54 -2.69 24.71
C GLN A 110 -1.18 -4.05 24.68
N LEU A 111 -1.11 -4.69 23.52
CA LEU A 111 -1.66 -6.02 23.28
C LEU A 111 -0.70 -6.85 22.44
N SER A 112 -0.68 -8.15 22.70
CA SER A 112 0.20 -9.10 22.01
C SER A 112 -0.59 -10.28 21.47
N TYR A 113 -0.27 -10.72 20.27
CA TYR A 113 -0.86 -11.92 19.66
C TYR A 113 0.07 -13.11 19.86
N LEU A 114 -0.37 -14.07 20.66
CA LEU A 114 0.39 -15.25 21.05
C LEU A 114 -0.32 -16.52 20.58
N GLY A 115 0.44 -17.45 20.01
CA GLY A 115 0.00 -18.80 19.68
C GLY A 115 0.74 -19.81 20.55
N ILE A 116 0.20 -21.03 20.67
CA ILE A 116 0.84 -22.11 21.42
C ILE A 116 1.07 -23.28 20.48
N ASN A 117 2.33 -23.70 20.32
CA ASN A 117 2.69 -24.91 19.59
C ASN A 117 3.50 -25.83 20.52
N GLU A 118 3.04 -27.06 20.74
CA GLU A 118 3.74 -28.03 21.60
C GLU A 118 4.13 -27.44 22.96
N ASN A 119 3.21 -26.71 23.60
CA ASN A 119 3.40 -25.97 24.86
C ASN A 119 4.42 -24.82 24.83
N THR A 120 4.95 -24.47 23.67
CA THR A 120 5.84 -23.32 23.50
C THR A 120 5.03 -22.10 23.03
N PRO A 121 5.05 -20.99 23.77
CA PRO A 121 4.42 -19.76 23.32
C PRO A 121 5.20 -19.16 22.14
N ILE A 122 4.47 -18.72 21.12
CA ILE A 122 5.00 -18.06 19.94
C ILE A 122 4.39 -16.67 19.84
N LEU A 123 5.23 -15.63 19.97
CA LEU A 123 4.83 -14.25 19.73
C LEU A 123 4.74 -13.97 18.23
N ASN A 124 3.56 -13.59 17.76
CA ASN A 124 3.37 -13.16 16.39
C ASN A 124 3.55 -11.64 16.24
N ALA A 125 2.91 -10.86 17.13
CA ALA A 125 2.96 -9.41 17.08
C ALA A 125 2.66 -8.77 18.43
N SER A 126 3.11 -7.54 18.62
CA SER A 126 2.75 -6.67 19.73
C SER A 126 2.42 -5.28 19.20
N PHE A 127 1.35 -4.69 19.71
CA PHE A 127 0.85 -3.38 19.28
C PHE A 127 0.73 -2.44 20.48
N GLU A 128 0.94 -1.15 20.24
CA GLU A 128 0.59 -0.04 21.11
C GLU A 128 -0.53 0.78 20.46
N ILE A 129 -1.58 1.03 21.22
CA ILE A 129 -2.77 1.76 20.77
C ILE A 129 -3.09 2.81 21.83
N LEU A 130 -3.42 4.03 21.40
CA LEU A 130 -3.94 5.04 22.32
C LEU A 130 -5.45 4.88 22.44
N ALA A 131 -6.01 5.17 23.61
CA ALA A 131 -7.44 5.18 23.82
C ALA A 131 -7.91 6.51 24.45
N LYS A 132 -8.98 7.09 23.88
CA LYS A 132 -9.64 8.33 24.33
C LYS A 132 -11.03 8.00 24.86
N TYR A 133 -11.33 8.39 26.10
CA TYR A 133 -12.66 8.25 26.71
C TYR A 133 -13.52 9.47 26.43
N ILE A 134 -14.63 9.29 25.72
CA ILE A 134 -15.57 10.35 25.31
C ILE A 134 -16.99 9.78 25.41
N ASP A 135 -17.88 10.47 26.13
CA ASP A 135 -19.32 10.13 26.26
C ASP A 135 -19.58 8.63 26.54
N ASP A 136 -18.95 8.12 27.60
CA ASP A 136 -19.07 6.72 28.05
C ASP A 136 -18.57 5.65 27.08
N LYS A 137 -17.71 6.04 26.14
CA LYS A 137 -17.12 5.15 25.14
C LYS A 137 -15.63 5.43 24.95
N PHE A 138 -14.86 4.37 24.66
CA PHE A 138 -13.48 4.53 24.22
C PHE A 138 -13.36 4.51 22.70
N TYR A 139 -12.53 5.40 22.19
CA TYR A 139 -12.06 5.42 20.81
C TYR A 139 -10.57 5.12 20.77
N PHE A 140 -10.13 4.41 19.73
CA PHE A 140 -8.77 3.93 19.58
C PHE A 140 -8.10 4.57 18.38
N LEU A 141 -6.81 4.88 18.53
CA LEU A 141 -6.04 5.52 17.49
C LEU A 141 -4.56 5.07 17.50
N SER A 142 -3.93 5.20 16.33
CA SER A 142 -2.48 5.02 16.21
C SER A 142 -1.71 6.06 17.03
N PRO A 143 -0.57 5.71 17.64
CA PRO A 143 0.28 6.69 18.31
C PRO A 143 1.09 7.57 17.36
N LEU A 144 0.94 7.46 16.03
CA LEU A 144 1.75 8.19 15.03
C LEU A 144 1.84 9.69 15.31
N GLN A 145 0.71 10.38 15.45
CA GLN A 145 0.70 11.82 15.71
C GLN A 145 1.36 12.17 17.05
N ARG A 146 1.13 11.37 18.10
CA ARG A 146 1.76 11.56 19.42
C ARG A 146 3.28 11.39 19.35
N ASN A 147 3.73 10.30 18.71
CA ASN A 147 5.15 9.94 18.61
C ASN A 147 5.93 10.91 17.72
N THR A 148 5.25 11.65 16.85
CA THR A 148 5.83 12.62 15.93
C THR A 148 5.46 14.06 16.27
N PHE A 149 4.90 14.33 17.45
CA PHE A 149 4.43 15.67 17.85
C PHE A 149 5.53 16.74 17.80
N SER A 150 6.78 16.36 18.10
CA SER A 150 7.94 17.27 18.07
C SER A 150 8.55 17.46 16.68
N TRP A 151 8.02 16.77 15.66
CA TRP A 151 8.54 16.87 14.30
C TRP A 151 8.10 18.18 13.65
N GLN A 152 8.94 18.70 12.77
CA GLN A 152 8.62 19.84 11.95
C GLN A 152 7.67 19.43 10.82
N THR A 153 6.84 20.37 10.41
CA THR A 153 5.86 20.17 9.34
C THR A 153 6.02 21.25 8.28
N LYS A 154 5.98 20.87 7.00
CA LYS A 154 5.97 21.82 5.88
C LYS A 154 5.02 21.33 4.80
N LYS A 155 4.16 22.21 4.30
CA LYS A 155 3.26 21.94 3.18
C LYS A 155 3.83 22.53 1.88
N ILE A 156 3.86 21.74 0.82
CA ILE A 156 4.22 22.16 -0.54
C ILE A 156 3.13 21.61 -1.48
N GLY A 157 2.34 22.48 -2.09
CA GLY A 157 1.18 22.06 -2.88
C GLY A 157 0.16 21.27 -2.05
N ASN A 158 -0.22 20.09 -2.54
CA ASN A 158 -1.12 19.14 -1.87
C ASN A 158 -0.41 18.18 -0.91
N THR A 159 0.90 18.31 -0.72
CA THR A 159 1.69 17.40 0.12
C THR A 159 2.14 18.07 1.42
N THR A 160 1.87 17.43 2.56
CA THR A 160 2.36 17.79 3.89
C THR A 160 3.49 16.85 4.28
N PHE A 161 4.65 17.40 4.59
CA PHE A 161 5.84 16.65 5.00
C PHE A 161 6.08 16.82 6.50
N HIS A 162 6.21 15.72 7.23
CA HIS A 162 6.63 15.64 8.62
C HIS A 162 8.06 15.08 8.70
N PHE A 163 8.96 15.85 9.30
CA PHE A 163 10.40 15.56 9.34
C PHE A 163 11.03 16.06 10.64
N LYS A 164 12.13 15.45 11.08
CA LYS A 164 12.71 15.76 12.40
C LYS A 164 13.52 17.07 12.44
N LYS A 165 14.35 17.30 11.41
CA LYS A 165 15.37 18.37 11.43
C LYS A 165 15.26 19.31 10.24
N GLU A 166 15.42 18.77 9.04
CA GLU A 166 15.41 19.55 7.81
C GLU A 166 14.64 18.82 6.72
N LEU A 167 14.09 19.60 5.78
CA LEU A 167 13.47 19.10 4.58
C LEU A 167 14.27 19.58 3.38
N ASN A 168 14.69 18.65 2.53
CA ASN A 168 15.24 18.96 1.23
C ASN A 168 14.12 19.51 0.33
N THR A 169 13.90 20.82 0.45
CA THR A 169 12.78 21.51 -0.18
C THR A 169 12.87 21.46 -1.70
N LYS A 170 14.08 21.36 -2.28
CA LYS A 170 14.26 21.22 -3.73
C LYS A 170 13.66 19.91 -4.22
N VAL A 171 14.08 18.78 -3.64
CA VAL A 171 13.60 17.44 -4.02
C VAL A 171 12.11 17.28 -3.70
N ALA A 172 11.65 17.78 -2.55
CA ALA A 172 10.23 17.78 -2.21
C ALA A 172 9.37 18.58 -3.22
N THR A 173 9.89 19.69 -3.74
CA THR A 173 9.21 20.48 -4.78
C THR A 173 9.19 19.75 -6.12
N GLU A 174 10.26 19.04 -6.48
CA GLU A 174 10.31 18.19 -7.69
C GLU A 174 9.29 17.05 -7.58
N TYR A 175 9.20 16.37 -6.44
CA TYR A 175 8.18 15.36 -6.19
C TYR A 175 6.75 15.88 -6.37
N VAL A 176 6.42 17.03 -5.75
CA VAL A 176 5.08 17.62 -5.88
C VAL A 176 4.75 17.99 -7.33
N LYS A 177 5.75 18.42 -8.12
CA LYS A 177 5.57 18.69 -9.55
C LYS A 177 5.27 17.40 -10.33
N ASP A 178 5.99 16.32 -10.04
CA ASP A 178 5.80 15.04 -10.71
C ASP A 178 4.45 14.41 -10.34
N VAL A 179 4.04 14.49 -9.07
CA VAL A 179 2.68 14.12 -8.62
C VAL A 179 1.64 14.87 -9.43
N ALA A 180 1.74 16.21 -9.51
CA ALA A 180 0.78 17.02 -10.24
C ALA A 180 0.77 16.71 -11.75
N LEU A 181 1.94 16.42 -12.34
CA LEU A 181 2.07 16.03 -13.74
C LEU A 181 1.38 14.69 -14.00
N PHE A 182 1.65 13.68 -13.18
CA PHE A 182 1.10 12.34 -13.33
C PHE A 182 -0.40 12.32 -13.06
N ASP A 183 -0.86 12.99 -12.01
CA ASP A 183 -2.29 13.10 -11.70
C ASP A 183 -3.05 13.78 -12.84
N LYS A 184 -2.49 14.83 -13.44
CA LYS A 184 -3.07 15.49 -14.61
C LYS A 184 -3.17 14.55 -15.81
N LYS A 185 -2.13 13.76 -16.09
CA LYS A 185 -2.14 12.77 -17.18
C LYS A 185 -3.20 11.69 -16.91
N LEU A 186 -3.19 11.13 -15.71
CA LEU A 186 -4.05 10.03 -15.29
C LEU A 186 -5.50 10.45 -15.04
N ASN A 187 -5.79 11.76 -15.02
CA ASN A 187 -7.04 12.32 -14.52
C ASN A 187 -7.37 11.77 -13.12
N ALA A 188 -6.33 11.65 -12.29
CA ALA A 188 -6.43 11.15 -10.92
C ALA A 188 -7.18 12.15 -10.04
N PRO A 189 -7.89 11.70 -9.00
CA PRO A 189 -8.44 12.61 -8.01
C PRO A 189 -7.30 13.42 -7.37
N GLN A 190 -7.54 14.73 -7.16
CA GLN A 190 -6.63 15.58 -6.41
C GLN A 190 -6.72 15.24 -4.92
N ASP A 191 -5.95 14.23 -4.52
CA ASP A 191 -5.84 13.80 -3.14
C ASP A 191 -4.70 14.54 -2.43
N ASN A 192 -4.85 14.75 -1.12
CA ASN A 192 -3.73 15.23 -0.31
C ASN A 192 -2.74 14.09 -0.07
N ILE A 193 -1.48 14.42 0.13
CA ILE A 193 -0.45 13.45 0.53
C ILE A 193 0.11 13.91 1.86
N VAL A 194 0.21 13.00 2.82
CA VAL A 194 0.88 13.24 4.11
C VAL A 194 2.05 12.29 4.19
N TRP A 195 3.26 12.82 4.33
CA TRP A 195 4.48 12.03 4.35
C TRP A 195 5.22 12.18 5.69
N TYR A 196 5.66 11.06 6.27
CA TYR A 196 6.48 11.00 7.48
C TYR A 196 7.84 10.36 7.18
N GLY A 197 8.92 11.09 7.44
CA GLY A 197 10.30 10.62 7.27
C GLY A 197 10.90 9.98 8.53
N CYS A 198 10.77 8.66 8.66
CA CYS A 198 11.44 7.88 9.70
C CYS A 198 12.87 7.49 9.27
N ASN A 199 13.75 7.24 10.24
CA ASN A 199 15.11 6.79 9.99
C ASN A 199 15.11 5.41 9.33
N ASP A 200 14.33 4.47 9.85
CA ASP A 200 14.34 3.07 9.43
C ASP A 200 12.99 2.42 9.70
N MET A 201 12.86 1.15 9.33
CA MET A 201 11.64 0.37 9.57
C MET A 201 11.31 0.22 11.08
N PRO A 202 12.26 -0.07 11.99
CA PRO A 202 11.98 -0.09 13.42
C PRO A 202 11.35 1.21 13.95
N GLU A 203 11.86 2.37 13.54
CA GLU A 203 11.25 3.64 13.92
C GLU A 203 9.86 3.83 13.30
N LEU A 204 9.68 3.48 12.01
CA LEU A 204 8.38 3.50 11.36
C LEU A 204 7.36 2.68 12.14
N LEU A 205 7.69 1.42 12.45
CA LEU A 205 6.82 0.49 13.16
C LEU A 205 6.46 1.05 14.54
N LYS A 206 7.45 1.51 15.30
CA LYS A 206 7.25 2.15 16.60
C LYS A 206 6.31 3.36 16.51
N ASN A 207 6.52 4.22 15.51
CA ASN A 207 5.70 5.42 15.33
C ASN A 207 4.24 5.06 15.07
N ILE A 208 3.95 4.07 14.22
CA ILE A 208 2.57 3.70 13.89
C ILE A 208 1.89 2.81 14.95
N GLY A 209 2.61 2.35 15.97
CA GLY A 209 2.08 1.49 17.04
C GLY A 209 2.31 -0.01 16.86
N VAL A 210 3.22 -0.42 15.97
CA VAL A 210 3.68 -1.81 15.86
C VAL A 210 4.97 -1.95 16.65
N LEU A 211 4.89 -2.57 17.83
CA LEU A 211 6.06 -2.78 18.70
C LEU A 211 6.90 -3.98 18.23
N TYR A 212 6.23 -4.99 17.67
CA TYR A 212 6.85 -6.20 17.14
C TYR A 212 5.91 -6.87 16.14
N LYS A 213 6.47 -7.48 15.07
CA LYS A 213 5.74 -8.37 14.16
C LYS A 213 6.71 -9.38 13.55
N SER A 214 6.43 -10.65 13.71
CA SER A 214 7.34 -11.75 13.34
C SER A 214 7.71 -11.76 11.85
N GLU A 215 6.77 -11.35 10.98
CA GLU A 215 6.97 -11.25 9.53
C GLU A 215 7.98 -10.18 9.10
N TYR A 216 8.33 -9.27 10.00
CA TYR A 216 9.29 -8.19 9.76
C TYR A 216 10.69 -8.49 10.32
N ASN A 217 10.90 -9.66 10.91
CA ASN A 217 12.22 -10.07 11.40
C ASN A 217 13.28 -9.98 10.28
N GLY A 218 14.38 -9.28 10.55
CA GLY A 218 15.49 -9.09 9.62
C GLY A 218 15.27 -7.99 8.57
N ARG A 219 14.12 -7.29 8.57
CA ARG A 219 13.88 -6.15 7.67
C ARG A 219 14.34 -4.84 8.31
N SER A 220 15.08 -4.03 7.57
CA SER A 220 15.59 -2.74 8.04
C SER A 220 14.90 -1.53 7.40
N VAL A 221 14.23 -1.73 6.25
CA VAL A 221 13.60 -0.65 5.48
C VAL A 221 12.23 -1.03 4.98
N SER A 222 11.30 -0.09 5.02
CA SER A 222 9.99 -0.22 4.36
C SER A 222 9.29 1.13 4.22
N THR A 223 8.21 1.17 3.47
CA THR A 223 7.26 2.29 3.42
C THR A 223 5.87 1.74 3.51
N PHE A 224 5.10 2.24 4.48
CA PHE A 224 3.70 1.85 4.66
C PHE A 224 2.80 2.98 4.20
N ASN A 225 1.58 2.64 3.77
CA ASN A 225 0.61 3.63 3.33
C ASN A 225 -0.80 3.28 3.77
N ALA A 226 -1.64 4.30 3.86
CA ALA A 226 -3.08 4.19 4.05
C ALA A 226 -3.78 5.27 3.21
N ASN A 227 -5.03 5.03 2.81
CA ASN A 227 -5.80 5.97 1.99
C ASN A 227 -7.17 6.19 2.61
N GLU A 228 -7.40 7.39 3.14
CA GLU A 228 -8.66 7.75 3.78
C GLU A 228 -9.02 9.21 3.47
N ASN A 229 -10.31 9.50 3.30
CA ASN A 229 -10.81 10.87 3.11
C ASN A 229 -10.04 11.68 2.04
N LYS A 230 -9.78 11.07 0.87
CA LYS A 230 -8.99 11.70 -0.23
C LYS A 230 -7.60 12.15 0.20
N THR A 231 -7.00 11.39 1.11
CA THR A 231 -5.65 11.64 1.61
C THR A 231 -4.87 10.33 1.62
N THR A 232 -3.71 10.32 0.98
CA THR A 232 -2.73 9.22 1.08
C THR A 232 -1.75 9.55 2.20
N LEU A 233 -1.68 8.69 3.21
CA LEU A 233 -0.62 8.71 4.20
C LEU A 233 0.53 7.83 3.72
N LEU A 234 1.75 8.33 3.80
CA LEU A 234 3.00 7.63 3.54
C LEU A 234 3.88 7.74 4.78
N VAL A 235 4.21 6.61 5.41
CA VAL A 235 5.21 6.56 6.47
C VAL A 235 6.42 5.83 5.92
N ASN A 236 7.50 6.57 5.70
CA ASN A 236 8.71 6.07 5.06
C ASN A 236 9.78 5.75 6.12
N GLY A 237 10.30 4.53 6.12
CA GLY A 237 11.40 4.08 6.97
C GLY A 237 12.57 3.59 6.12
N THR A 238 12.98 4.35 5.11
CA THR A 238 14.04 3.97 4.15
C THR A 238 15.25 4.90 4.23
N TYR A 239 15.64 5.34 5.43
CA TYR A 239 16.74 6.29 5.66
C TYR A 239 16.55 7.66 5.00
N ASN A 240 15.32 7.99 4.62
CA ASN A 240 15.00 9.21 3.87
C ASN A 240 14.31 10.26 4.75
N THR A 241 14.89 10.59 5.90
CA THR A 241 14.24 11.44 6.93
C THR A 241 14.01 12.88 6.50
N SER A 242 14.80 13.37 5.55
CA SER A 242 14.75 14.75 5.03
C SER A 242 14.16 14.83 3.62
N PHE A 243 13.60 13.76 3.09
CA PHE A 243 13.08 13.68 1.71
C PHE A 243 14.15 14.02 0.65
N ASN A 244 15.32 13.39 0.76
CA ASN A 244 16.49 13.60 -0.10
C ASN A 244 16.39 12.94 -1.49
N SER A 245 15.49 11.98 -1.66
CA SER A 245 15.26 11.31 -2.94
C SER A 245 13.85 10.76 -3.05
N PHE A 246 13.41 10.55 -4.28
CA PHE A 246 12.28 9.71 -4.67
C PHE A 246 12.59 9.16 -6.08
N ASP A 247 11.93 8.08 -6.47
CA ASP A 247 12.05 7.53 -7.83
C ASP A 247 10.79 7.90 -8.63
N PRO A 248 10.90 8.76 -9.66
CA PRO A 248 9.78 9.08 -10.55
C PRO A 248 9.16 7.84 -11.23
N HIS A 249 9.94 6.77 -11.45
CA HIS A 249 9.44 5.50 -11.98
C HIS A 249 8.44 4.85 -11.01
N ASP A 250 8.82 4.67 -9.75
CA ASP A 250 7.93 4.11 -8.72
C ASP A 250 6.76 5.04 -8.42
N LEU A 251 6.99 6.36 -8.46
CA LEU A 251 5.94 7.36 -8.32
C LEU A 251 4.87 7.20 -9.41
N TRP A 252 5.25 6.96 -10.67
CA TRP A 252 4.28 6.68 -11.74
C TRP A 252 3.35 5.51 -11.38
N HIS A 253 3.91 4.40 -10.89
CA HIS A 253 3.13 3.23 -10.49
C HIS A 253 2.23 3.50 -9.28
N GLU A 254 2.69 4.32 -8.32
CA GLU A 254 1.85 4.78 -7.21
C GLU A 254 0.65 5.56 -7.74
N ARG A 255 0.88 6.60 -8.56
CA ARG A 255 -0.19 7.46 -9.07
C ARG A 255 -1.16 6.69 -9.97
N THR A 256 -0.65 5.78 -10.80
CA THR A 256 -1.47 4.91 -11.65
C THR A 256 -2.43 4.04 -10.81
N ARG A 257 -1.96 3.48 -9.70
CA ARG A 257 -2.79 2.66 -8.79
C ARG A 257 -3.84 3.48 -8.02
N ASN A 258 -3.61 4.78 -7.84
CA ASN A 258 -4.59 5.68 -7.26
C ASN A 258 -5.68 6.09 -8.26
N ALA A 259 -5.35 6.14 -9.55
CA ALA A 259 -6.29 6.54 -10.60
C ALA A 259 -7.07 5.38 -11.23
N ILE A 260 -6.45 4.19 -11.34
CA ILE A 260 -6.95 3.07 -12.15
C ILE A 260 -7.02 1.79 -11.30
N PRO A 261 -8.13 1.02 -11.35
CA PRO A 261 -8.22 -0.27 -10.67
C PRO A 261 -7.10 -1.23 -11.05
N LYS A 262 -6.46 -1.84 -10.04
CA LYS A 262 -5.33 -2.76 -10.24
C LYS A 262 -5.61 -3.92 -11.20
N ASN A 263 -6.87 -4.37 -11.31
CA ASN A 263 -7.27 -5.46 -12.19
C ASN A 263 -7.45 -5.06 -13.67
N THR A 264 -7.46 -3.77 -13.98
CA THR A 264 -7.57 -3.28 -15.36
C THR A 264 -6.23 -2.82 -15.93
N ILE A 265 -5.20 -2.63 -15.09
CA ILE A 265 -3.88 -2.17 -15.52
C ILE A 265 -3.16 -3.26 -16.32
N ASN A 266 -2.76 -2.93 -17.56
CA ASN A 266 -1.87 -3.74 -18.38
C ASN A 266 -0.42 -3.46 -18.00
N LYS A 267 0.23 -4.42 -17.33
CA LYS A 267 1.58 -4.24 -16.76
C LYS A 267 2.62 -3.75 -17.78
N PRO A 268 2.78 -4.36 -18.97
CA PRO A 268 3.73 -3.84 -19.96
C PRO A 268 3.53 -2.37 -20.36
N VAL A 269 2.27 -1.91 -20.41
CA VAL A 269 1.94 -0.50 -20.73
C VAL A 269 2.27 0.41 -19.55
N ASP A 270 1.96 -0.01 -18.32
CA ASP A 270 2.29 0.70 -17.09
C ASP A 270 3.81 0.93 -16.96
N GLU A 271 4.59 -0.13 -17.12
CA GLU A 271 6.06 -0.09 -17.12
C GLU A 271 6.61 0.76 -18.28
N GLY A 272 5.97 0.72 -19.45
CA GLY A 272 6.32 1.60 -20.56
C GLY A 272 6.10 3.08 -20.27
N CYS A 273 5.01 3.43 -19.59
CA CYS A 273 4.79 4.80 -19.11
C CYS A 273 5.81 5.18 -18.03
N ALA A 274 6.11 4.29 -17.10
CA ALA A 274 7.11 4.51 -16.06
C ALA A 274 8.52 4.73 -16.66
N TYR A 275 8.90 3.98 -17.69
CA TYR A 275 10.13 4.22 -18.45
C TYR A 275 10.14 5.60 -19.09
N LEU A 276 9.05 5.95 -19.78
CA LEU A 276 8.95 7.20 -20.54
C LEU A 276 9.05 8.44 -19.64
N TYR A 277 8.35 8.43 -18.50
CA TYR A 277 8.25 9.62 -17.64
C TYR A 277 9.19 9.60 -16.44
N GLY A 278 9.62 8.43 -15.97
CA GLY A 278 10.46 8.30 -14.79
C GLY A 278 11.82 7.63 -15.01
N GLY A 279 12.05 7.04 -16.18
CA GLY A 279 13.26 6.24 -16.41
C GLY A 279 13.21 4.88 -15.70
N SER A 280 14.37 4.34 -15.33
CA SER A 280 14.47 3.09 -14.55
C SER A 280 15.87 2.97 -13.94
N TRP A 281 15.98 2.61 -12.65
CA TRP A 281 17.26 2.39 -11.97
C TRP A 281 18.24 3.58 -12.04
N GLY A 282 17.73 4.81 -12.02
CA GLY A 282 18.53 6.03 -12.20
C GLY A 282 18.99 6.29 -13.65
N ILE A 283 18.52 5.49 -14.60
CA ILE A 283 18.76 5.65 -16.04
C ILE A 283 17.56 6.39 -16.65
N SER A 284 17.81 7.55 -17.25
CA SER A 284 16.76 8.34 -17.91
C SER A 284 16.22 7.66 -19.17
N TRP A 285 15.01 8.02 -19.59
CA TRP A 285 14.41 7.53 -20.83
C TRP A 285 15.34 7.67 -22.07
N PRO A 286 15.98 8.82 -22.34
CA PRO A 286 16.92 8.95 -23.47
C PRO A 286 18.10 7.96 -23.41
N GLN A 287 18.60 7.68 -22.21
CA GLN A 287 19.69 6.71 -22.02
C GLN A 287 19.21 5.27 -22.23
N ILE A 288 18.02 4.91 -21.71
CA ILE A 288 17.39 3.61 -21.96
C ILE A 288 17.22 3.39 -23.47
N LEU A 289 16.69 4.38 -24.19
CA LEU A 289 16.50 4.31 -25.64
C LEU A 289 17.83 4.16 -26.38
N LYS A 290 18.88 4.87 -25.95
CA LYS A 290 20.23 4.75 -26.52
C LYS A 290 20.78 3.33 -26.35
N ILE A 291 20.75 2.79 -25.13
CA ILE A 291 21.23 1.43 -24.81
C ILE A 291 20.49 0.40 -25.66
N PHE A 292 19.17 0.53 -25.78
CA PHE A 292 18.36 -0.36 -26.61
C PHE A 292 18.76 -0.32 -28.09
N LYS A 293 18.97 0.88 -28.64
CA LYS A 293 19.38 1.03 -30.04
C LYS A 293 20.74 0.40 -30.31
N GLU A 294 21.68 0.55 -29.38
CA GLU A 294 23.03 -0.02 -29.50
C GLU A 294 23.02 -1.54 -29.37
N LYS A 295 22.33 -2.09 -28.36
CA LYS A 295 22.39 -3.52 -28.01
C LYS A 295 21.38 -4.39 -28.77
N VAL A 296 20.21 -3.88 -29.10
CA VAL A 296 19.08 -4.69 -29.61
C VAL A 296 18.69 -4.27 -31.02
N ALA A 297 18.44 -2.97 -31.25
CA ALA A 297 17.98 -2.49 -32.55
C ALA A 297 19.09 -2.29 -33.59
N SER A 298 20.32 -2.67 -33.28
CA SER A 298 21.42 -2.77 -34.23
C SER A 298 21.30 -4.02 -35.12
N ASN A 299 20.52 -5.03 -34.72
CA ASN A 299 20.22 -6.20 -35.54
C ASN A 299 18.99 -5.95 -36.45
N PRO A 300 19.15 -5.81 -37.78
CA PRO A 300 18.03 -5.53 -38.69
C PRO A 300 17.04 -6.71 -38.83
N LYS A 301 17.40 -7.90 -38.35
CA LYS A 301 16.59 -9.13 -38.42
C LYS A 301 15.81 -9.41 -37.13
N SER A 302 15.82 -8.50 -36.15
CA SER A 302 15.11 -8.69 -34.89
C SER A 302 13.61 -8.94 -35.12
N ASP A 303 13.11 -10.02 -34.52
CA ASP A 303 11.68 -10.30 -34.40
C ASP A 303 11.15 -9.66 -33.12
N TRP A 304 10.61 -8.45 -33.27
CA TRP A 304 10.07 -7.63 -32.20
C TRP A 304 8.89 -8.29 -31.48
N LEU A 305 8.06 -9.06 -32.18
CA LEU A 305 6.93 -9.71 -31.53
C LEU A 305 7.43 -10.80 -30.58
N SER A 306 8.38 -11.61 -31.04
CA SER A 306 9.01 -12.64 -30.19
C SER A 306 9.78 -12.05 -29.01
N LEU A 307 10.58 -11.00 -29.23
CA LEU A 307 11.31 -10.32 -28.15
C LEU A 307 10.37 -9.63 -27.13
N TYR A 308 9.24 -9.10 -27.61
CA TYR A 308 8.20 -8.50 -26.78
C TYR A 308 7.54 -9.55 -25.88
N ASP A 309 7.01 -10.63 -26.47
CA ASP A 309 6.32 -11.69 -25.73
C ASP A 309 7.27 -12.47 -24.79
N GLY A 310 8.54 -12.55 -25.17
CA GLY A 310 9.59 -13.19 -24.38
C GLY A 310 10.14 -12.35 -23.22
N PHE A 311 9.69 -11.10 -23.04
CA PHE A 311 10.23 -10.16 -22.03
C PHE A 311 11.77 -10.11 -22.06
N TYR A 312 12.36 -10.00 -23.25
CA TYR A 312 13.81 -10.01 -23.39
C TYR A 312 14.46 -8.88 -22.57
N ASN A 313 15.39 -9.24 -21.70
CA ASN A 313 16.15 -8.30 -20.87
C ASN A 313 17.44 -7.89 -21.58
N PHE A 314 17.56 -6.60 -21.88
CA PHE A 314 18.75 -5.98 -22.48
C PHE A 314 19.53 -5.10 -21.48
N GLY A 315 19.12 -5.12 -20.21
CA GLY A 315 19.82 -4.48 -19.10
C GLY A 315 21.17 -5.15 -18.79
N GLU A 316 21.91 -4.58 -17.83
CA GLU A 316 23.23 -5.10 -17.44
C GLU A 316 23.13 -6.35 -16.57
N SER A 317 22.02 -6.51 -15.84
CA SER A 317 21.78 -7.63 -14.95
C SER A 317 20.28 -7.89 -14.76
N LYS A 318 19.92 -8.85 -13.89
CA LYS A 318 18.52 -9.07 -13.50
C LYS A 318 18.02 -7.96 -12.57
N GLU A 319 18.91 -7.42 -11.75
CA GLU A 319 18.63 -6.33 -10.81
C GLU A 319 18.42 -5.02 -11.58
N LYS A 320 19.31 -4.71 -12.54
CA LYS A 320 19.18 -3.56 -13.44
C LYS A 320 18.58 -3.97 -14.79
N HIS A 321 17.43 -4.62 -14.76
CA HIS A 321 16.79 -5.12 -15.97
C HIS A 321 16.20 -3.97 -16.78
N LEU A 322 16.36 -4.07 -18.10
CA LEU A 322 15.64 -3.24 -19.07
C LEU A 322 14.94 -4.18 -20.05
N ILE A 323 13.62 -4.09 -20.16
CA ILE A 323 12.82 -5.09 -20.88
C ILE A 323 12.29 -4.53 -22.21
N VAL A 324 12.41 -5.33 -23.28
CA VAL A 324 11.99 -4.93 -24.63
C VAL A 324 10.49 -4.58 -24.68
N SER A 325 9.63 -5.34 -24.00
CA SER A 325 8.19 -5.07 -23.99
C SER A 325 7.86 -3.72 -23.36
N TYR A 326 8.57 -3.32 -22.31
CA TYR A 326 8.36 -2.02 -21.65
C TYR A 326 8.83 -0.88 -22.54
N LEU A 327 10.00 -1.03 -23.17
CA LEU A 327 10.51 -0.02 -24.09
C LEU A 327 9.63 0.15 -25.33
N ILE A 328 9.17 -0.94 -25.94
CA ILE A 328 8.26 -0.87 -27.09
C ILE A 328 6.96 -0.17 -26.67
N ASN A 329 6.43 -0.48 -25.48
CA ASN A 329 5.27 0.24 -24.96
C ASN A 329 5.55 1.72 -24.72
N ALA A 330 6.73 2.11 -24.22
CA ALA A 330 7.10 3.52 -24.10
C ALA A 330 7.04 4.26 -25.45
N LEU A 331 7.54 3.64 -26.53
CA LEU A 331 7.46 4.20 -27.89
C LEU A 331 6.02 4.27 -28.43
N ILE A 332 5.20 3.27 -28.14
CA ILE A 332 3.79 3.24 -28.51
C ILE A 332 3.01 4.31 -27.75
N VAL A 333 3.25 4.46 -26.45
CA VAL A 333 2.66 5.49 -25.59
C VAL A 333 3.03 6.88 -26.10
N GLU A 334 4.30 7.13 -26.42
CA GLU A 334 4.75 8.40 -26.98
C GLU A 334 4.01 8.74 -28.29
N LYS A 335 3.84 7.75 -29.19
CA LYS A 335 3.06 7.93 -30.42
C LYS A 335 1.59 8.24 -30.12
N ILE A 336 0.94 7.46 -29.27
CA ILE A 336 -0.50 7.63 -28.96
C ILE A 336 -0.73 8.97 -28.30
N GLU A 337 0.08 9.35 -27.30
CA GLU A 337 -0.03 10.64 -26.63
C GLU A 337 0.12 11.79 -27.62
N LYS A 338 1.13 11.73 -28.51
CA LYS A 338 1.36 12.77 -29.50
C LYS A 338 0.21 12.92 -30.51
N GLU A 339 -0.41 11.82 -30.92
CA GLU A 339 -1.44 11.84 -31.98
C GLU A 339 -2.86 12.00 -31.44
N LYS A 340 -3.13 11.55 -30.22
CA LYS A 340 -4.49 11.40 -29.67
C LYS A 340 -4.64 11.91 -28.23
N GLY A 341 -3.56 12.37 -27.60
CA GLY A 341 -3.54 12.80 -26.21
C GLY A 341 -3.53 11.64 -25.21
N PHE A 342 -3.28 11.98 -23.94
CA PHE A 342 -3.15 10.99 -22.87
C PHE A 342 -4.42 10.16 -22.57
N PRO A 343 -5.67 10.66 -22.76
CA PRO A 343 -6.86 9.81 -22.58
C PRO A 343 -6.85 8.55 -23.47
N ALA A 344 -6.24 8.60 -24.66
CA ALA A 344 -6.06 7.40 -25.49
C ALA A 344 -5.00 6.44 -24.92
N VAL A 345 -3.98 6.97 -24.22
CA VAL A 345 -3.01 6.14 -23.48
C VAL A 345 -3.71 5.42 -22.32
N ILE A 346 -4.63 6.09 -21.61
CA ILE A 346 -5.42 5.47 -20.53
C ILE A 346 -6.22 4.26 -21.03
N GLU A 347 -6.78 4.33 -22.24
CA GLU A 347 -7.49 3.21 -22.85
C GLU A 347 -6.56 1.99 -23.03
N LEU A 348 -5.33 2.21 -23.50
CA LEU A 348 -4.34 1.14 -23.64
C LEU A 348 -3.84 0.64 -22.28
N LEU A 349 -3.55 1.56 -21.35
CA LEU A 349 -3.09 1.25 -19.99
C LEU A 349 -4.13 0.44 -19.21
N SER A 350 -5.42 0.70 -19.46
CA SER A 350 -6.55 0.07 -18.75
C SER A 350 -7.21 -1.06 -19.55
N CYS A 351 -6.53 -1.63 -20.56
CA CYS A 351 -7.09 -2.66 -21.43
C CYS A 351 -7.25 -4.04 -20.76
N GLY A 352 -6.92 -4.16 -19.48
CA GLY A 352 -6.95 -5.41 -18.71
C GLY A 352 -5.56 -5.91 -18.36
N LYS A 353 -5.49 -6.77 -17.34
CA LYS A 353 -4.27 -7.46 -16.93
C LYS A 353 -3.62 -8.18 -18.12
N TYR A 354 -2.30 -8.27 -18.05
CA TYR A 354 -1.54 -9.08 -19.00
C TYR A 354 -1.89 -10.55 -18.81
N GLU A 355 -2.24 -11.20 -19.92
CA GLU A 355 -2.48 -12.65 -20.03
C GLU A 355 -1.63 -13.21 -21.18
N LYS A 356 -1.44 -14.52 -21.22
CA LYS A 356 -0.62 -15.17 -22.27
C LYS A 356 -1.19 -14.80 -23.65
N GLY A 357 -0.35 -14.20 -24.49
CA GLY A 357 -0.74 -13.75 -25.84
C GLY A 357 -1.35 -12.34 -25.90
N ASN A 358 -1.72 -11.76 -24.75
CA ASN A 358 -2.10 -10.35 -24.57
C ASN A 358 -3.12 -9.83 -25.61
N ASP A 359 -4.15 -10.62 -25.92
CA ASP A 359 -5.09 -10.33 -27.00
C ASP A 359 -5.91 -9.05 -26.76
N ASN A 360 -6.25 -8.76 -25.51
CA ASN A 360 -6.89 -7.51 -25.09
C ASN A 360 -6.04 -6.28 -25.45
N TYR A 361 -4.74 -6.33 -25.18
CA TYR A 361 -3.79 -5.30 -25.55
C TYR A 361 -3.73 -5.11 -27.07
N PHE A 362 -3.58 -6.18 -27.85
CA PHE A 362 -3.46 -6.05 -29.31
C PHE A 362 -4.75 -5.53 -29.96
N LYS A 363 -5.92 -5.89 -29.42
CA LYS A 363 -7.21 -5.35 -29.87
C LYS A 363 -7.29 -3.84 -29.67
N VAL A 364 -6.90 -3.35 -28.49
CA VAL A 364 -6.91 -1.91 -28.18
C VAL A 364 -5.81 -1.19 -28.96
N LEU A 365 -4.62 -1.78 -29.07
CA LEU A 365 -3.51 -1.24 -29.82
C LEU A 365 -3.87 -1.05 -31.31
N GLU A 366 -4.54 -2.03 -31.93
CA GLU A 366 -4.99 -1.95 -33.31
C GLU A 366 -6.02 -0.85 -33.50
N LYS A 367 -7.00 -0.75 -32.59
CA LYS A 367 -7.98 0.34 -32.58
C LYS A 367 -7.29 1.71 -32.50
N LEU A 368 -6.28 1.85 -31.63
CA LEU A 368 -5.64 3.13 -31.37
C LEU A 368 -4.58 3.51 -32.41
N THR A 369 -3.92 2.56 -33.04
CA THR A 369 -2.71 2.83 -33.85
C THR A 369 -2.67 2.11 -35.19
N GLY A 370 -3.56 1.14 -35.42
CA GLY A 370 -3.49 0.19 -36.52
C GLY A 370 -2.38 -0.85 -36.39
N ILE A 371 -1.69 -0.92 -35.24
CA ILE A 371 -0.67 -1.93 -34.96
C ILE A 371 -1.36 -3.19 -34.41
N ASN A 372 -1.09 -4.34 -35.03
CA ASN A 372 -1.60 -5.64 -34.64
C ASN A 372 -0.48 -6.69 -34.72
N LYS A 373 -0.75 -7.95 -34.34
CA LYS A 373 0.26 -9.03 -34.36
C LYS A 373 0.90 -9.24 -35.74
N VAL A 374 0.13 -9.08 -36.82
CA VAL A 374 0.61 -9.32 -38.19
C VAL A 374 1.62 -8.27 -38.64
N ASN A 375 1.37 -6.99 -38.32
CA ASN A 375 2.23 -5.88 -38.75
C ASN A 375 3.17 -5.37 -37.65
N PHE A 376 3.20 -6.02 -36.47
CA PHE A 376 3.91 -5.54 -35.29
C PHE A 376 5.37 -5.23 -35.57
N ASN A 377 6.06 -6.17 -36.24
CA ASN A 377 7.47 -6.05 -36.55
C ASN A 377 7.80 -4.78 -37.37
N ASP A 378 7.09 -4.58 -38.47
CA ASP A 378 7.31 -3.42 -39.35
C ASP A 378 6.98 -2.10 -38.66
N ARG A 379 5.88 -2.10 -37.88
CA ARG A 379 5.41 -0.91 -37.17
C ARG A 379 6.35 -0.52 -36.03
N VAL A 380 6.85 -1.49 -35.26
CA VAL A 380 7.86 -1.24 -34.21
C VAL A 380 9.16 -0.73 -34.81
N TRP A 381 9.64 -1.29 -35.92
CA TRP A 381 10.80 -0.75 -36.63
C TRP A 381 10.61 0.71 -37.03
N ALA A 382 9.42 1.07 -37.54
CA ALA A 382 9.11 2.45 -37.90
C ALA A 382 9.14 3.39 -36.68
N LEU A 383 8.67 2.93 -35.50
CA LEU A 383 8.77 3.68 -34.26
C LEU A 383 10.23 3.89 -33.84
N ILE A 384 11.04 2.82 -33.82
CA ILE A 384 12.45 2.87 -33.43
C ILE A 384 13.23 3.85 -34.33
N LYS A 385 13.00 3.82 -35.64
CA LYS A 385 13.68 4.72 -36.61
C LYS A 385 13.29 6.19 -36.46
N LYS A 386 12.08 6.47 -35.94
CA LYS A 386 11.59 7.82 -35.66
C LYS A 386 12.02 8.34 -34.30
N SER A 387 12.18 7.45 -33.31
CA SER A 387 12.54 7.80 -31.94
C SER A 387 13.92 8.50 -31.86
N GLY A 388 14.10 9.42 -30.91
CA GLY A 388 15.38 10.09 -30.65
C GLY A 388 15.86 11.03 -31.77
N LYS A 389 14.97 11.42 -32.67
CA LYS A 389 15.11 12.59 -33.56
C LYS A 389 14.20 13.68 -33.03
#